data_AF-A0A0D0RWC9-F1
#
_entry.id   AF-A0A0D0RWC9-F1
#
_cell.length_a   1.000
_cell.length_b   1.000
_cell.length_c   1.000
_cell.angle_alpha   90.00
_cell.angle_beta   90.00
_cell.angle_gamma   90.00
#
_symmetry.space_group_name_H-M   'P 1'
#
loop_
_entity.id
_entity.type
_entity.pdbx_description
1 polymer ?
#
loop_
_entity_poly.entity_id
_entity_poly.type
_entity_poly.pdbx_seq_one_letter_code
_entity_poly.pdbx_strand_id
1 'polypeptide(L)' 'MAYFQSEEEIQRVILFGSRAKGTARYNSDIDLCVDCTGKKK' A
#
# COMPACT_ATOMS: atom_id res chain seq x y z
N MET A 1 -9.39 -5.88 10.85
CA MET A 1 -8.59 -5.77 9.61
C MET A 1 -9.22 -4.69 8.72
N ALA A 2 -9.04 -3.41 9.04
CA ALA A 2 -9.69 -2.33 8.29
C ALA A 2 -8.88 -1.01 8.32
N TYR A 3 -7.56 -1.08 8.50
CA TYR A 3 -6.73 0.11 8.75
C TYR A 3 -6.86 1.17 7.66
N PHE A 4 -6.85 0.76 6.39
CA PHE A 4 -7.02 1.70 5.26
C PHE A 4 -8.49 2.01 4.94
N GLN A 5 -9.44 1.23 5.47
CA GLN A 5 -10.86 1.40 5.18
C GLN A 5 -11.51 2.51 6.02
N SER A 6 -10.87 2.93 7.11
CA SER A 6 -11.34 4.07 7.93
C SER A 6 -11.00 5.43 7.33
N GLU A 7 -10.09 5.48 6.35
CA GLU A 7 -9.61 6.73 5.76
C GLU A 7 -10.34 6.99 4.43
N GLU A 8 -11.34 7.87 4.45
CA GLU A 8 -12.17 8.17 3.28
C GLU A 8 -11.37 8.76 2.09
N GLU A 9 -10.21 9.34 2.37
CA GLU A 9 -9.33 9.90 1.35
C GLU A 9 -8.52 8.83 0.59
N ILE A 10 -8.36 7.63 1.15
CA ILE A 10 -7.63 6.54 0.50
C ILE A 10 -8.55 5.85 -0.50
N GLN A 11 -8.27 6.01 -1.79
CA GLN A 11 -9.04 5.38 -2.86
C GLN A 11 -8.61 3.96 -3.13
N ARG A 12 -7.30 3.70 -3.05
CA ARG A 12 -6.72 2.39 -3.35
C ARG A 12 -5.40 2.21 -2.62
N VAL A 13 -5.16 0.97 -2.19
CA VAL A 13 -3.84 0.52 -1.73
C VAL A 13 -3.37 -0.60 -2.64
N ILE A 14 -2.18 -0.44 -3.22
CA ILE A 14 -1.58 -1.41 -4.14
C ILE A 14 -0.32 -1.97 -3.48
N LEU A 15 -0.28 -3.29 -3.31
CA LEU A 15 0.95 -4.00 -2.97
C LEU A 15 1.80 -4.16 -4.22
N PHE A 16 3.06 -3.76 -4.15
CA PHE A 16 4.03 -4.01 -5.21
C PHE A 16 5.34 -4.56 -4.63
N GLY A 17 6.42 -4.50 -5.41
CA GLY A 17 7.73 -4.92 -4.94
C GLY A 17 7.90 -6.43 -4.82
N SER A 18 8.89 -6.84 -4.03
CA SER A 18 9.33 -8.24 -3.93
C SER A 18 8.24 -9.17 -3.39
N ARG A 19 7.40 -8.67 -2.48
CA ARG A 19 6.29 -9.44 -1.86
C ARG A 19 5.13 -9.67 -2.83
N ALA A 20 4.85 -8.73 -3.72
CA ALA A 20 3.89 -8.95 -4.80
C ALA A 20 4.42 -9.92 -5.88
N LYS A 21 5.73 -9.93 -6.11
CA LYS A 21 6.39 -10.73 -7.16
C LYS A 21 6.76 -12.15 -6.72
N GLY A 22 6.56 -12.51 -5.45
CA GLY A 22 6.96 -13.81 -4.90
C GLY A 22 8.47 -14.00 -4.76
N THR A 23 9.25 -12.92 -4.77
CA THR A 23 10.72 -12.94 -4.63
C THR A 23 11.21 -12.40 -3.29
N ALA A 24 10.28 -12.15 -2.36
CA ALA A 24 10.57 -11.64 -1.03
C ALA A 24 11.29 -12.68 -0.16
N ARG A 25 12.17 -12.18 0.72
CA ARG A 25 12.82 -12.92 1.79
C ARG A 25 12.14 -12.61 3.12
N TYR A 26 12.48 -13.35 4.17
CA TYR A 26 11.89 -13.14 5.50
C TYR A 26 12.07 -11.70 6.02
N ASN A 27 13.19 -11.06 5.66
CA ASN A 27 13.54 -9.69 6.05
C ASN A 27 13.22 -8.64 4.98
N SER A 28 12.53 -9.00 3.90
CA SER A 28 12.09 -8.02 2.91
C SER A 28 11.07 -7.07 3.53
N ASP A 29 11.14 -5.81 3.13
CA ASP A 29 10.15 -4.78 3.40
C ASP A 29 8.81 -5.05 2.70
N ILE A 30 7.83 -4.18 2.95
CA ILE A 30 6.51 -4.18 2.31
C ILE A 30 6.35 -2.86 1.58
N ASP A 31 6.32 -2.92 0.25
CA ASP A 31 6.08 -1.77 -0.61
C ASP A 31 4.58 -1.56 -0.84
N LEU A 32 4.05 -0.43 -0.39
CA LEU A 32 2.66 -0.03 -0.62
C LEU A 32 2.59 1.29 -1.38
N CYS A 33 1.80 1.32 -2.43
CA CYS A 33 1.37 2.57 -3.06
C CYS A 33 -0.03 2.89 -2.54
N VAL A 34 -0.19 4.05 -1.93
CA VAL A 34 -1.47 4.54 -1.42
C VAL A 34 -1.91 5.67 -2.33
N ASP A 35 -2.98 5.40 -3.08
CA ASP A 35 -3.61 6.38 -3.96
C ASP A 35 -4.70 7.11 -3.17
N CYS A 36 -4.56 8.43 -3.05
CA CYS A 36 -5.45 9.25 -2.24
C CYS A 36 -6.09 10.37 -3.07
N THR A 37 -7.37 10.63 -2.79
CA THR A 37 -8.03 11.88 -3.20
C THR A 37 -7.68 13.00 -2.24
N GLY A 38 -6.74 13.85 -2.64
CA GLY A 38 -6.39 15.06 -1.90
C GLY A 38 -5.52 15.99 -2.75
N LYS A 39 -5.60 17.31 -2.49
CA LYS A 39 -4.70 18.28 -3.14
C LYS A 39 -3.26 17.97 -2.72
N LYS A 40 -2.36 17.84 -3.69
CA LYS A 40 -0.91 17.84 -3.45
C LYS A 40 -0.57 19.10 -2.63
N LYS A 41 0.09 18.92 -1.46
CA LYS A 41 0.76 20.02 -0.77
C LYS A 41 1.90 20.55 -1.61
#